data_AF-A0A0M0T5L7-F1
#
_entry.id   AF-A0A0M0T5L7-F1
#
_cell.length_a   1.000
_cell.length_b   1.000
_cell.length_c   1.000
_cell.angle_alpha   90.00
_cell.angle_beta   90.00
_cell.angle_gamma   90.00
#
_symmetry.space_group_name_H-M   'P 1'
#
loop_
_entity.id
_entity.type
_entity.pdbx_description
1 polymer ?
#
loop_
_entity_poly.entity_id
_entity_poly.type
_entity_poly.pdbx_seq_one_letter_code
_entity_poly.pdbx_strand_id
1 'polypeptide(L)'
;MEKPVFRWLFSASQPYCLQINRPPHAEPVPVQLYWRPVHKKTSRLYFAIGNACQQLGDGDFTVLRLSDKQWQSMVAGNNETEPEQWERLPFTVSELAVHPEFATFTVIGTTETDICGK
;
A
#
# COMPACT_ATOMS: atom_id res chain seq x y z
N MET A 1 12.78 -11.55 -19.02
CA MET A 1 13.05 -10.38 -18.15
C MET A 1 11.78 -10.13 -17.38
N GLU A 2 11.63 -10.81 -16.24
CA GLU A 2 10.43 -10.70 -15.41
C GLU A 2 10.51 -9.36 -14.68
N LYS A 3 9.53 -8.49 -14.94
CA LYS A 3 9.44 -7.17 -14.32
C LYS A 3 8.90 -7.34 -12.91
N PRO A 4 9.43 -6.63 -11.90
CA PRO A 4 8.96 -6.78 -10.53
C PRO A 4 7.47 -6.44 -10.45
N VAL A 5 6.67 -7.39 -9.97
CA VAL A 5 5.21 -7.28 -9.84
C VAL A 5 4.86 -6.58 -8.52
N PHE A 6 5.44 -5.40 -8.25
CA PHE A 6 5.00 -4.50 -7.16
C PHE A 6 4.21 -3.35 -7.74
N ARG A 7 3.10 -3.68 -8.38
CA ARG A 7 2.13 -2.66 -8.73
C ARG A 7 1.19 -2.55 -7.54
N TRP A 8 1.28 -1.39 -6.86
CA TRP A 8 0.47 -0.95 -5.71
C TRP A 8 1.00 -1.35 -4.32
N LEU A 9 2.21 -0.90 -3.97
CA LEU A 9 2.76 -0.97 -2.62
C LEU A 9 2.61 0.37 -1.89
N PHE A 10 2.25 0.33 -0.61
CA PHE A 10 2.08 1.49 0.26
C PHE A 10 2.83 1.29 1.57
N SER A 11 3.61 2.28 2.01
CA SER A 11 4.19 2.31 3.35
C SER A 11 3.13 2.78 4.33
N ALA A 12 3.06 2.08 5.45
CA ALA A 12 2.40 2.56 6.66
C ALA A 12 3.51 3.11 7.60
N SER A 13 3.35 3.00 8.92
CA SER A 13 4.49 3.22 9.82
C SER A 13 5.49 2.06 9.72
N GLN A 14 6.79 2.33 9.89
CA GLN A 14 7.80 1.28 10.03
C GLN A 14 7.37 0.30 11.13
N PRO A 15 7.48 -1.02 10.93
CA PRO A 15 8.06 -1.73 9.78
C PRO A 15 7.07 -2.19 8.70
N TYR A 16 5.86 -1.62 8.64
CA TYR A 16 4.76 -2.18 7.87
C TYR A 16 4.54 -1.52 6.50
N CYS A 17 4.23 -2.37 5.52
CA CYS A 17 3.75 -1.99 4.20
C CYS A 17 2.45 -2.75 3.87
N LEU A 18 1.63 -2.17 2.99
CA LEU A 18 0.48 -2.81 2.40
C LEU A 18 0.69 -2.97 0.89
N GLN A 19 0.52 -4.19 0.40
CA GLN A 19 0.45 -4.49 -1.03
C GLN A 19 -1.01 -4.74 -1.42
N ILE A 20 -1.45 -4.16 -2.52
CA ILE A 20 -2.78 -4.42 -3.07
C ILE A 20 -2.70 -5.54 -4.12
N ASN A 21 -3.51 -6.58 -3.94
CA ASN A 21 -3.53 -7.76 -4.81
C ASN A 21 -4.38 -7.51 -6.05
N ARG A 22 -3.96 -6.57 -6.90
CA ARG A 22 -4.69 -6.21 -8.12
C ARG A 22 -3.81 -6.18 -9.35
N PRO A 23 -4.40 -6.47 -10.52
CA PRO A 23 -3.69 -6.29 -11.76
C PRO A 23 -3.30 -4.82 -11.91
N PRO A 24 -2.14 -4.57 -12.51
CA PRO A 24 -1.68 -3.22 -12.74
C PRO A 24 -2.42 -2.52 -13.86
N HIS A 25 -2.46 -1.20 -13.79
CA HIS A 25 -2.89 -0.38 -14.92
C HIS A 25 -1.82 -0.33 -16.01
N ALA A 26 -2.27 -0.21 -17.26
CA ALA A 26 -1.41 -0.05 -18.42
C ALA A 26 -0.75 1.34 -18.47
N GLU A 27 -1.41 2.35 -17.91
CA GLU A 27 -0.96 3.74 -17.87
C GLU A 27 -0.62 4.17 -16.44
N PRO A 28 0.37 5.07 -16.28
CA PRO A 28 0.69 5.70 -15.00
C PRO A 28 -0.47 6.60 -14.57
N VAL A 29 -1.08 6.26 -13.45
CA VAL A 29 -2.23 6.97 -12.89
C VAL A 29 -2.00 7.23 -11.41
N PRO A 30 -2.48 8.36 -10.88
CA PRO A 30 -2.39 8.64 -9.45
C PRO A 30 -3.08 7.53 -8.66
N VAL A 31 -2.44 7.06 -7.59
CA VAL A 31 -3.00 6.07 -6.69
C VAL A 31 -2.94 6.50 -5.25
N GLN A 32 -3.98 6.14 -4.50
CA GLN A 32 -4.07 6.45 -3.09
C GLN A 32 -4.78 5.33 -2.33
N LEU A 33 -4.26 5.04 -1.14
CA LEU A 33 -4.89 4.15 -0.18
C LEU A 33 -5.30 4.98 1.03
N TYR A 34 -6.57 4.91 1.44
CA TYR A 34 -7.08 5.74 2.53
C TYR A 34 -8.34 5.16 3.19
N TRP A 35 -8.57 5.60 4.42
CA TRP A 35 -9.77 5.27 5.18
C TRP A 35 -10.91 6.24 4.87
N ARG A 36 -12.13 5.73 4.66
CA ARG A 36 -13.36 6.54 4.67
C ARG A 36 -14.24 6.18 5.86
N PRO A 37 -14.73 7.18 6.62
CA PRO A 37 -15.75 6.94 7.64
C PRO A 37 -17.09 6.64 6.97
N VAL A 38 -17.81 5.63 7.47
CA VAL A 38 -19.09 5.20 6.88
C VAL A 38 -20.25 5.42 7.84
N HIS A 39 -20.07 5.05 9.11
CA HIS A 39 -21.03 5.34 10.18
C HIS A 39 -20.39 5.15 11.56
N LYS A 40 -20.59 6.12 12.45
CA LYS A 40 -20.30 6.24 13.91
C LYS A 40 -19.08 5.54 14.56
N LYS A 41 -18.61 4.37 14.12
CA LYS A 41 -17.42 3.67 14.62
C LYS A 41 -16.70 2.78 13.58
N THR A 42 -17.13 2.76 12.30
CA THR A 42 -16.50 1.90 11.28
C THR A 42 -15.89 2.72 10.15
N SER A 43 -14.59 2.51 9.95
CA SER A 43 -13.83 2.98 8.81
C SER A 43 -13.73 1.86 7.78
N ARG A 44 -13.82 2.21 6.49
CA ARG A 44 -13.58 1.29 5.38
C ARG A 44 -12.33 1.70 4.64
N LEU A 45 -11.53 0.73 4.24
CA LEU A 45 -10.33 0.95 3.45
C LEU A 45 -10.71 1.08 1.98
N TYR A 46 -10.21 2.12 1.31
CA TYR A 46 -10.46 2.38 -0.10
C TYR A 46 -9.16 2.53 -0.86
N PHE A 47 -9.14 1.93 -2.04
CA PHE A 47 -8.08 2.10 -3.04
C PHE A 47 -8.62 2.94 -4.20
N ALA A 48 -8.00 4.10 -4.41
CA ALA A 48 -8.28 4.97 -5.54
C ALA A 48 -7.17 4.85 -6.58
N ILE A 49 -7.59 4.80 -7.84
CA ILE A 49 -6.73 4.74 -9.03
C ILE A 49 -7.33 5.68 -10.07
N GLY A 50 -6.68 6.82 -10.33
CA GLY A 50 -7.23 7.89 -11.15
C GLY A 50 -8.63 8.30 -10.65
N ASN A 51 -9.64 8.14 -11.51
CA ASN A 51 -11.04 8.46 -11.17
C ASN A 51 -11.81 7.29 -10.55
N ALA A 52 -11.24 6.08 -10.52
CA ALA A 52 -11.87 4.91 -9.95
C ALA A 52 -11.55 4.83 -8.45
N CYS A 53 -12.57 4.51 -7.64
CA CYS A 53 -12.41 4.31 -6.21
C CYS A 53 -13.16 3.04 -5.81
N GLN A 54 -12.47 2.11 -5.16
CA GLN A 54 -13.05 0.84 -4.74
C GLN A 54 -12.74 0.55 -3.28
N GLN A 55 -13.75 0.02 -2.59
CA GLN A 55 -13.58 -0.50 -1.23
C GLN A 55 -12.74 -1.79 -1.27
N LEU A 56 -11.81 -1.93 -0.34
CA LEU A 56 -11.05 -3.15 -0.12
C LEU A 56 -11.70 -3.99 0.99
N GLY A 57 -11.74 -5.30 0.76
CA GLY A 57 -12.09 -6.31 1.76
C GLY A 57 -10.88 -7.13 2.18
N ASP A 58 -11.12 -8.08 3.08
CA ASP A 58 -10.11 -9.06 3.48
C ASP A 58 -9.69 -9.89 2.25
N GLY A 59 -8.38 -10.00 2.01
CA GLY A 59 -7.80 -10.70 0.86
C GLY A 59 -7.49 -9.81 -0.36
N ASP A 60 -8.07 -8.61 -0.47
CA ASP A 60 -7.72 -7.65 -1.52
C ASP A 60 -6.33 -7.01 -1.30
N PHE A 61 -5.76 -7.18 -0.11
CA PHE A 61 -4.45 -6.67 0.26
C PHE A 61 -3.65 -7.71 1.03
N THR A 62 -2.38 -7.44 1.20
CA THR A 62 -1.47 -8.21 2.05
C THR A 62 -0.61 -7.24 2.82
N VAL A 63 -0.57 -7.42 4.15
CA VAL A 63 0.35 -6.66 5.01
C VAL A 63 1.70 -7.36 4.99
N LEU A 64 2.73 -6.56 4.81
CA LEU A 64 4.10 -6.99 4.74
C LEU A 64 4.86 -6.30 5.87
N ARG A 65 5.65 -7.08 6.61
CA ARG A 65 6.56 -6.57 7.62
C ARG A 65 7.99 -6.68 7.10
N LEU A 66 8.66 -5.54 7.11
CA LEU A 66 10.03 -5.39 6.64
C LEU A 66 11.01 -5.43 7.82
N SER A 67 12.18 -6.02 7.60
CA SER A 67 13.34 -5.80 8.47
C SER A 67 13.88 -4.38 8.29
N ASP A 68 14.66 -3.89 9.25
CA ASP A 68 15.27 -2.56 9.16
C ASP A 68 16.07 -2.35 7.87
N LYS A 69 16.80 -3.39 7.43
CA LYS A 69 17.56 -3.35 6.17
C LYS A 69 16.63 -3.20 4.96
N GLN A 70 15.53 -3.95 4.93
CA GLN A 70 14.53 -3.86 3.85
C GLN A 70 13.85 -2.48 3.85
N TRP A 71 13.50 -1.96 5.02
CA TRP A 71 12.92 -0.61 5.14
C TRP A 71 13.86 0.47 4.61
N GLN A 72 15.15 0.43 4.98
CA GLN A 72 16.15 1.38 4.48
C GLN A 72 16.32 1.28 2.96
N SER A 73 16.41 0.07 2.40
CA SER A 73 16.47 -0.11 0.94
C SER A 73 15.22 0.44 0.23
N MET A 74 14.04 0.23 0.82
CA MET A 74 12.77 0.67 0.28
C MET A 74 12.62 2.20 0.29
N VAL A 75 13.01 2.86 1.39
CA VAL A 75 13.04 4.33 1.50
C VAL A 75 14.10 4.93 0.57
N ALA A 76 15.25 4.26 0.42
CA ALA A 76 16.30 4.68 -0.51
C ALA A 76 15.92 4.54 -1.99
N GLY A 77 14.74 3.98 -2.31
CA GLY A 77 14.31 3.72 -3.69
C GLY A 77 15.05 2.56 -4.35
N ASN A 78 15.88 1.83 -3.60
CA ASN A 78 16.65 0.68 -4.05
C ASN A 78 15.81 -0.59 -3.91
N ASN A 79 14.63 -0.60 -4.55
CA ASN A 79 13.63 -1.68 -4.51
C ASN A 79 14.06 -2.91 -5.32
N GLU A 80 15.31 -3.37 -5.16
CA GLU A 80 15.82 -4.57 -5.82
C GLU A 80 15.52 -5.84 -5.03
N THR A 81 15.07 -5.73 -3.77
CA THR A 81 14.80 -6.92 -2.95
C THR A 81 13.37 -7.40 -3.14
N GLU A 82 13.22 -8.57 -3.75
CA GLU A 82 11.95 -9.24 -3.96
C GLU A 82 11.17 -9.51 -2.63
N PRO A 83 9.84 -9.55 -2.70
CA PRO A 83 8.87 -9.71 -1.60
C PRO A 83 8.87 -11.13 -1.01
N GLU A 84 9.61 -12.07 -1.61
CA GLU A 84 9.71 -13.44 -1.12
C GLU A 84 10.35 -13.50 0.28
N GLN A 85 11.10 -12.46 0.66
CA GLN A 85 11.70 -12.32 1.98
C GLN A 85 10.90 -11.47 2.98
N TRP A 86 9.76 -10.90 2.57
CA TRP A 86 8.96 -10.06 3.47
C TRP A 86 7.98 -10.93 4.24
N GLU A 87 7.89 -10.71 5.54
CA GLU A 87 6.96 -11.45 6.38
C GLU A 87 5.53 -11.00 6.06
N ARG A 88 4.70 -11.94 5.57
CA ARG A 88 3.30 -11.69 5.26
C ARG A 88 2.46 -11.87 6.51
N LEU A 89 1.71 -10.83 6.88
CA LEU A 89 0.86 -10.83 8.06
C LEU A 89 -0.61 -10.90 7.66
N PRO A 90 -1.41 -11.81 8.25
CA PRO A 90 -2.80 -12.05 7.87
C PRO A 90 -3.76 -11.08 8.56
N PHE A 91 -3.51 -9.77 8.46
CA PHE A 91 -4.42 -8.77 9.01
C PHE A 91 -5.71 -8.66 8.19
N THR A 92 -6.82 -8.52 8.89
CA THR A 92 -8.12 -8.12 8.36
C THR A 92 -8.23 -6.60 8.29
N VAL A 93 -9.15 -6.08 7.46
CA VAL A 93 -9.46 -4.64 7.37
C VAL A 93 -9.83 -4.07 8.74
N SER A 94 -10.58 -4.83 9.53
CA SER A 94 -11.03 -4.38 10.85
C SER A 94 -9.89 -4.23 11.84
N GLU A 95 -8.90 -5.12 11.78
CA GLU A 95 -7.69 -5.00 12.60
C GLU A 95 -6.88 -3.78 12.17
N LEU A 96 -6.64 -3.60 10.87
CA LEU A 96 -5.92 -2.40 10.39
C LEU A 96 -6.58 -1.09 10.84
N ALA A 97 -7.90 -1.04 10.89
CA ALA A 97 -8.65 0.17 11.23
C ALA A 97 -8.45 0.63 12.70
N VAL A 98 -8.04 -0.27 13.59
CA VAL A 98 -7.82 0.05 15.01
C VAL A 98 -6.34 0.26 15.36
N HIS A 99 -5.44 -0.08 14.45
CA HIS A 99 -4.00 0.03 14.63
C HIS A 99 -3.49 1.41 14.19
N PRO A 100 -2.88 2.20 15.09
CA PRO A 100 -2.35 3.52 14.74
C PRO A 100 -1.27 3.46 13.65
N GLU A 101 -0.58 2.33 13.54
CA GLU A 101 0.44 2.06 12.52
C GLU A 101 -0.10 2.20 11.09
N PHE A 102 -1.39 1.89 10.89
CA PHE A 102 -2.06 1.89 9.59
C PHE A 102 -3.02 3.07 9.41
N ALA A 103 -2.84 4.14 10.19
CA ALA A 103 -3.66 5.34 10.07
C ALA A 103 -3.43 6.09 8.73
N THR A 104 -2.20 6.02 8.21
CA THR A 104 -1.78 6.72 7.00
C THR A 104 -1.00 5.80 6.08
N PHE A 105 -1.18 5.98 4.77
CA PHE A 105 -0.48 5.21 3.75
C PHE A 105 0.20 6.15 2.76
N THR A 106 1.46 5.87 2.43
CA THR A 106 2.23 6.59 1.41
C THR A 106 2.56 5.63 0.28
N VAL A 107 2.37 6.03 -0.97
CA VAL A 107 2.68 5.14 -2.10
C VAL A 107 4.19 4.90 -2.20
N ILE A 108 4.58 3.66 -2.50
CA ILE A 108 5.97 3.26 -2.73
C ILE A 108 6.10 2.77 -4.17
N GLY A 109 7.12 3.24 -4.89
CA GLY A 109 7.47 2.70 -6.19
C GLY A 109 6.62 3.18 -7.36
N THR A 110 5.97 4.34 -7.27
CA THR A 110 5.46 5.05 -8.45
C THR A 110 6.48 6.11 -8.87
N THR A 111 7.29 5.77 -9.87
CA THR A 111 7.83 6.76 -10.79
C THR A 111 6.68 7.30 -11.62
N GLU A 112 6.05 8.39 -11.17
CA GLU A 112 5.79 9.56 -12.01
C GLU A 112 5.23 10.68 -11.12
N THR A 113 6.13 11.63 -10.86
CA THR A 113 5.83 13.04 -10.60
C THR A 113 4.77 13.33 -9.55
N ASP A 114 5.26 13.70 -8.37
CA ASP A 114 4.88 14.95 -7.72
C ASP A 114 4.06 15.89 -8.65
N ILE A 115 2.74 15.87 -8.50
CA ILE A 115 1.93 17.07 -8.72
C ILE A 115 1.16 17.30 -7.44
N CYS A 116 1.91 17.61 -6.38
CA CYS A 116 1.41 18.55 -5.39
C CYS A 116 1.63 19.97 -5.94
N GLY A 117 0.53 20.67 -6.25
CA GLY A 117 0.51 22.08 -6.64
C GLY A 117 -0.32 22.29 -7.91
N LYS A 118 -1.48 22.93 -7.89
CA LYS A 118 -2.01 23.95 -6.97
C LYS A 118 -3.53 23.88 -6.94
#